data_AF-A0A969F5F9-F1
#
_entry.id   AF-A0A969F5F9-F1
#
_cell.length_a   1.000
_cell.length_b   1.000
_cell.length_c   1.000
_cell.angle_alpha   90.00
_cell.angle_beta   90.00
_cell.angle_gamma   90.00
#
_symmetry.space_group_name_H-M   'P 1'
#
loop_
_entity.id
_entity.type
_entity.pdbx_description
1 polymer ?
#
loop_
_entity_poly.entity_id
_entity_poly.type
_entity_poly.pdbx_seq_one_letter_code
_entity_poly.pdbx_strand_id
1 'polypeptide(L)'
;LRWLSWNDGHWAPAVAPFYFEHVIKSQFGLGPPDQALLSAKTADFVRFATVLNGHLSGREHLACGRLTIADFQAASMATHWRQAQMPMNDYPNIVRWLEGLNRLPAWANPWPEE
;
A
#
# COMPACT_ATOMS: atom_id res chain seq x y z
N LEU A 1 -14.19 -11.40 -2.84
CA LEU A 1 -13.87 -11.02 -4.23
C LEU A 1 -13.76 -9.52 -4.43
N ARG A 2 -14.79 -8.70 -4.12
CA ARG A 2 -14.78 -7.23 -4.36
C ARG A 2 -13.44 -6.53 -4.09
N TRP A 3 -12.88 -6.66 -2.88
CA TRP A 3 -11.65 -5.96 -2.51
C TRP A 3 -10.37 -6.50 -3.17
N LEU A 4 -10.31 -7.81 -3.45
CA LEU A 4 -9.19 -8.40 -4.19
C LEU A 4 -9.20 -7.88 -5.64
N SER A 5 -10.35 -7.96 -6.32
CA SER A 5 -10.48 -7.47 -7.70
C SER A 5 -10.32 -5.94 -7.79
N TRP A 6 -10.81 -5.20 -6.79
CA TRP A 6 -10.61 -3.75 -6.72
C TRP A 6 -9.13 -3.40 -6.53
N ASN A 7 -8.41 -4.15 -5.68
CA ASN A 7 -6.97 -3.98 -5.52
C ASN A 7 -6.24 -4.13 -6.85
N ASP A 8 -6.48 -5.24 -7.56
CA ASP A 8 -5.77 -5.56 -8.79
C ASP A 8 -6.07 -4.56 -9.91
N GLY A 9 -7.32 -4.10 -10.00
CA GLY A 9 -7.72 -3.15 -11.04
C GLY A 9 -7.39 -1.68 -10.76
N HIS A 10 -7.15 -1.29 -9.50
CA HIS A 10 -7.08 0.12 -9.13
C HIS A 10 -5.98 0.45 -8.12
N TRP A 11 -5.99 -0.19 -6.94
CA TRP A 11 -5.08 0.18 -5.86
C TRP A 11 -3.63 -0.20 -6.14
N ALA A 12 -3.39 -1.47 -6.49
CA ALA A 12 -2.05 -1.97 -6.79
C ALA A 12 -1.38 -1.17 -7.93
N PRO A 13 -2.04 -0.89 -9.07
CA PRO A 13 -1.47 -0.03 -10.12
C PRO A 13 -1.17 1.40 -9.68
N ALA A 14 -1.87 1.93 -8.68
CA ALA A 14 -1.65 3.29 -8.17
C ALA A 14 -0.47 3.37 -7.18
N VAL A 15 -0.21 2.32 -6.40
CA VAL A 15 0.91 2.27 -5.44
C VAL A 15 2.20 1.68 -6.01
N ALA A 16 2.09 0.77 -7.00
CA ALA A 16 3.23 0.04 -7.55
C ALA A 16 4.33 0.94 -8.13
N PRO A 17 4.04 2.05 -8.85
CA PRO A 17 5.08 2.94 -9.37
C PRO A 17 5.93 3.55 -8.25
N PHE A 18 5.30 4.04 -7.18
CA PHE A 18 6.02 4.58 -6.02
C PHE A 18 6.91 3.54 -5.36
N TYR A 19 6.38 2.33 -5.14
CA TYR A 19 7.13 1.22 -4.56
C TYR A 19 8.33 0.83 -5.44
N PHE A 20 8.12 0.66 -6.75
CA PHE A 20 9.19 0.28 -7.66
C PHE A 20 10.29 1.34 -7.74
N GLU A 21 9.90 2.59 -7.97
CA GLU A 21 10.83 3.70 -8.19
C GLU A 21 11.69 4.01 -6.97
N HIS A 22 11.13 3.92 -5.75
CA HIS A 22 11.85 4.28 -4.53
C HIS A 22 12.41 3.10 -3.74
N VAL A 23 11.76 1.92 -3.77
CA VAL A 23 12.20 0.75 -3.01
C VAL A 23 13.03 -0.18 -3.89
N ILE A 24 12.46 -0.64 -5.01
CA ILE A 24 13.11 -1.64 -5.87
C ILE A 24 14.35 -1.08 -6.56
N LYS A 25 14.26 0.11 -7.18
CA LYS A 25 15.44 0.70 -7.83
C LYS A 25 16.58 0.95 -6.84
N SER A 26 16.26 1.41 -5.62
CA SER A 26 17.26 1.62 -4.57
C SER A 26 17.89 0.30 -4.12
N GLN A 27 17.09 -0.75 -3.93
CA GLN A 27 17.57 -2.06 -3.49
C GLN A 27 18.49 -2.74 -4.51
N PHE A 28 18.23 -2.56 -5.81
CA PHE A 28 18.97 -3.23 -6.88
C PHE A 28 19.92 -2.30 -7.67
N GLY A 29 20.07 -1.03 -7.27
CA GLY A 29 20.98 -0.08 -7.93
C GLY A 29 20.55 0.31 -9.35
N LEU A 30 19.25 0.37 -9.64
CA LEU A 30 18.70 0.60 -10.99
C LEU A 30 18.55 2.10 -11.37
N GLY A 31 19.36 2.96 -10.74
CA GLY A 31 19.31 4.41 -10.93
C GLY A 31 18.26 5.14 -10.06
N PRO A 32 18.14 6.46 -10.21
CA PRO A 32 17.24 7.28 -9.40
C PRO A 32 15.75 7.09 -9.79
N PRO A 33 14.82 7.46 -8.88
CA PRO A 33 13.38 7.48 -9.18
C PRO A 33 13.02 8.44 -10.32
N ASP A 34 12.15 8.01 -11.24
CA ASP A 34 11.56 8.82 -12.30
C ASP A 34 10.44 9.71 -11.76
N GLN A 35 10.78 10.97 -11.50
CA GLN A 35 9.85 11.95 -10.94
C GLN A 35 8.68 12.29 -11.87
N ALA A 36 8.87 12.22 -13.20
CA ALA A 36 7.81 12.52 -14.16
C ALA A 36 6.74 11.42 -14.15
N LEU A 37 7.18 10.15 -14.12
CA LEU A 37 6.30 9.00 -13.94
C LEU A 37 5.49 9.10 -12.64
N LEU A 38 6.16 9.39 -11.52
CA LEU A 38 5.51 9.49 -10.20
C LEU A 38 4.48 10.62 -10.17
N SER A 39 4.83 11.80 -10.70
CA SER A 39 3.90 12.93 -10.81
C SER A 39 2.65 12.59 -11.63
N ALA A 40 2.79 11.81 -12.72
CA ALA A 40 1.66 11.39 -13.54
C ALA A 40 0.72 10.40 -12.81
N LYS A 41 1.23 9.68 -11.80
CA LYS A 41 0.48 8.67 -11.03
C LYS A 41 -0.18 9.23 -9.78
N THR A 42 0.20 10.43 -9.33
CA THR A 42 -0.37 11.08 -8.14
C THR A 42 -1.89 11.20 -8.20
N ALA A 43 -2.48 11.52 -9.36
CA ALA A 43 -3.94 11.65 -9.48
C ALA A 43 -4.68 10.33 -9.21
N ASP A 44 -4.18 9.21 -9.74
CA ASP A 44 -4.74 7.88 -9.50
C ASP A 44 -4.56 7.47 -8.03
N PHE A 45 -3.37 7.72 -7.47
CA PHE A 45 -3.12 7.49 -6.05
C PHE A 45 -4.14 8.24 -5.18
N VAL A 46 -4.29 9.55 -5.37
CA VAL A 46 -5.21 10.39 -4.59
C VAL A 46 -6.64 9.86 -4.71
N ARG A 47 -7.08 9.52 -5.93
CA ARG A 47 -8.42 8.99 -6.19
C ARG A 47 -8.68 7.70 -5.40
N PHE A 48 -7.78 6.72 -5.48
CA PHE A 48 -8.01 5.41 -4.87
C PHE A 48 -7.69 5.37 -3.39
N ALA A 49 -6.72 6.15 -2.92
CA ALA A 49 -6.48 6.36 -1.49
C ALA A 49 -7.69 7.01 -0.82
N THR A 50 -8.37 7.97 -1.48
CA THR A 50 -9.61 8.55 -0.96
C THR A 50 -10.70 7.50 -0.74
N VAL A 51 -10.90 6.60 -1.71
CA VAL A 51 -11.86 5.50 -1.61
C VAL A 51 -11.50 4.54 -0.47
N LEU A 52 -10.23 4.10 -0.42
CA LEU A 52 -9.76 3.15 0.58
C LEU A 52 -9.81 3.73 1.99
N ASN A 53 -9.38 4.97 2.17
CA ASN A 53 -9.41 5.69 3.44
C ASN A 53 -10.84 5.90 3.96
N GLY A 54 -11.78 6.24 3.06
CA GLY A 54 -13.19 6.33 3.39
C GLY A 54 -13.77 4.97 3.81
N HIS A 55 -13.45 3.90 3.08
CA HIS A 55 -13.89 2.56 3.43
C HIS A 55 -13.34 2.09 4.79
N LEU A 56 -12.08 2.38 5.09
CA LEU A 56 -11.44 2.03 6.36
C LEU A 56 -11.87 2.91 7.55
N SER A 57 -12.72 3.91 7.32
CA SER A 57 -13.34 4.68 8.40
C SER A 57 -14.17 3.76 9.31
N GLY A 58 -13.77 3.66 10.58
CA GLY A 58 -14.40 2.79 11.56
C GLY A 58 -14.23 1.28 11.32
N ARG A 59 -13.33 0.85 10.42
CA ARG A 59 -13.10 -0.58 10.11
C ARG A 59 -11.65 -0.97 10.34
N GLU A 60 -11.43 -2.04 11.08
CA GLU A 60 -10.08 -2.57 11.32
C GLU A 60 -9.51 -3.31 10.11
N HIS A 61 -10.38 -3.92 9.29
CA HIS A 61 -10.01 -4.76 8.15
C HIS A 61 -10.88 -4.47 6.92
N LEU A 62 -10.38 -4.81 5.74
CA LEU A 62 -11.04 -4.49 4.47
C LEU A 62 -12.37 -5.23 4.27
N ALA A 63 -12.46 -6.47 4.71
CA ALA A 63 -13.59 -7.34 4.42
C ALA A 63 -14.04 -8.12 5.66
N CYS A 64 -15.30 -8.56 5.65
CA CYS A 64 -15.84 -9.54 6.61
C CYS A 64 -15.75 -9.18 8.11
N GLY A 65 -15.38 -7.95 8.47
CA GLY A 65 -15.18 -7.55 9.86
C GLY A 65 -14.02 -8.26 10.56
N ARG A 66 -13.08 -8.85 9.81
CA ARG A 66 -11.92 -9.59 10.33
C ARG A 66 -10.75 -9.56 9.35
N LEU A 67 -9.57 -9.92 9.81
CA LEU A 67 -8.39 -10.05 8.96
C LEU A 67 -8.60 -11.08 7.85
N THR A 68 -8.24 -10.73 6.62
CA THR A 68 -8.34 -11.60 5.44
C THR A 68 -7.15 -11.43 4.49
N ILE A 69 -7.04 -12.30 3.50
CA ILE A 69 -6.03 -12.16 2.42
C ILE A 69 -6.14 -10.84 1.65
N ALA A 70 -7.32 -10.19 1.64
CA ALA A 70 -7.48 -8.90 0.99
C ALA A 70 -6.66 -7.81 1.67
N ASP A 71 -6.51 -7.89 3.01
CA ASP A 71 -5.71 -6.94 3.76
C ASP A 71 -4.24 -7.03 3.35
N PHE A 72 -3.70 -8.25 3.34
CA PHE A 72 -2.31 -8.49 2.96
C PHE A 72 -2.02 -8.12 1.50
N GLN A 73 -2.93 -8.47 0.58
CA GLN A 73 -2.76 -8.14 -0.84
C GLN A 73 -2.67 -6.63 -1.06
N ALA A 74 -3.58 -5.85 -0.45
CA ALA A 74 -3.62 -4.41 -0.60
C ALA A 74 -2.50 -3.68 0.19
N ALA A 75 -1.99 -4.28 1.26
CA ALA A 75 -0.94 -3.70 2.10
C ALA A 75 0.47 -3.97 1.59
N SER A 76 0.69 -5.02 0.78
CA SER A 76 2.01 -5.51 0.39
C SER A 76 2.99 -4.43 -0.08
N MET A 77 2.61 -3.60 -1.06
CA MET A 77 3.45 -2.48 -1.49
C MET A 77 3.24 -1.23 -0.64
N ALA A 78 2.00 -1.01 -0.18
CA ALA A 78 1.60 0.20 0.54
C ALA A 78 2.24 0.32 1.93
N THR A 79 2.63 -0.78 2.57
CA THR A 79 3.31 -0.75 3.89
C THR A 79 4.64 0.02 3.84
N HIS A 80 5.29 0.07 2.68
CA HIS A 80 6.53 0.79 2.44
C HIS A 80 6.33 2.28 2.16
N TRP A 81 5.13 2.84 2.34
CA TRP A 81 4.78 4.19 1.88
C TRP A 81 5.75 5.31 2.30
N ARG A 82 6.37 5.21 3.49
CA ARG A 82 7.36 6.19 3.97
C ARG A 82 8.62 6.15 3.12
N GLN A 83 9.18 4.97 2.91
CA GLN A 83 10.34 4.75 2.04
C GLN A 83 9.99 5.08 0.58
N ALA A 84 8.77 4.74 0.18
CA ALA A 84 8.26 4.96 -1.17
C ALA A 84 7.76 6.38 -1.43
N GLN A 85 7.86 7.29 -0.45
CA GLN A 85 7.45 8.70 -0.54
C GLN A 85 6.02 8.89 -1.07
N MET A 86 5.11 7.96 -0.76
CA MET A 86 3.70 8.07 -1.15
C MET A 86 3.03 9.16 -0.30
N PRO A 87 2.08 9.94 -0.84
CA PRO A 87 1.37 10.99 -0.10
C PRO A 87 0.29 10.41 0.82
N MET A 88 0.66 9.49 1.73
CA MET A 88 -0.24 8.80 2.67
C MET A 88 -0.63 9.64 3.89
N ASN A 89 0.06 10.74 4.17
CA ASN A 89 -0.19 11.57 5.36
C ASN A 89 -1.62 12.11 5.43
N ASP A 90 -2.27 12.31 4.26
CA ASP A 90 -3.65 12.79 4.16
C ASP A 90 -4.69 11.65 4.34
N TYR A 91 -4.24 10.41 4.56
CA TYR A 91 -5.09 9.21 4.62
C TYR A 91 -4.91 8.43 5.94
N PRO A 92 -5.32 9.00 7.08
CA PRO A 92 -5.03 8.46 8.40
C PRO A 92 -5.64 7.07 8.67
N ASN A 93 -6.77 6.72 8.06
CA ASN A 93 -7.37 5.40 8.24
C ASN A 93 -6.55 4.32 7.54
N ILE A 94 -5.93 4.64 6.40
CA ILE A 94 -5.00 3.74 5.71
C ILE A 94 -3.74 3.59 6.56
N VAL A 95 -3.15 4.70 7.03
CA VAL A 95 -1.94 4.66 7.86
C VAL A 95 -2.16 3.82 9.12
N ARG A 96 -3.24 4.05 9.86
CA ARG A 96 -3.63 3.24 11.04
C ARG A 96 -3.75 1.75 10.69
N TRP A 97 -4.40 1.44 9.57
CA TRP A 97 -4.60 0.06 9.12
C TRP A 97 -3.26 -0.62 8.77
N LEU A 98 -2.38 0.04 8.01
CA LEU A 98 -1.05 -0.47 7.69
C LEU A 98 -0.19 -0.69 8.94
N GLU A 99 -0.20 0.25 9.87
CA GLU A 99 0.48 0.10 11.16
C GLU A 99 -0.09 -1.04 12.00
N GLY A 100 -1.40 -1.26 11.92
CA GLY A 100 -2.05 -2.42 12.52
C GLY A 100 -1.54 -3.75 11.96
N LEU A 101 -1.39 -3.85 10.65
CA LEU A 101 -0.83 -5.05 10.01
C LEU A 101 0.64 -5.26 10.38
N ASN A 102 1.44 -4.19 10.45
CA ASN A 102 2.85 -4.25 10.88
C ASN A 102 3.07 -4.68 12.34
N ARG A 103 2.01 -4.77 13.15
CA ARG A 103 2.08 -5.37 14.49
C ARG A 103 1.95 -6.90 14.49
N LEU A 104 1.57 -7.51 13.36
CA LEU A 104 1.47 -8.96 13.24
C LEU A 104 2.88 -9.54 13.01
N PRO A 105 3.41 -10.42 13.88
CA PRO A 105 4.78 -10.92 13.75
C PRO A 105 5.07 -11.57 12.40
N ALA A 106 4.16 -12.41 11.90
CA ALA A 106 4.29 -13.09 10.61
C ALA A 106 4.21 -12.13 9.40
N TRP A 107 3.72 -10.91 9.58
CA TRP A 107 3.72 -9.88 8.54
C TRP A 107 4.96 -9.00 8.63
N ALA A 108 5.37 -8.64 9.84
CA ALA A 108 6.57 -7.83 10.09
C ALA A 108 7.86 -8.58 9.71
N ASN A 109 7.90 -9.90 9.92
CA ASN A 109 8.97 -10.78 9.50
C ASN A 109 8.39 -12.04 8.82
N PRO A 110 8.05 -11.97 7.52
CA PRO A 110 7.43 -13.08 6.79
C PRO A 110 8.44 -14.13 6.29
N TRP A 111 9.72 -13.95 6.61
CA TRP A 111 10.81 -14.80 6.16
C TRP A 111 10.96 -16.03 7.07
N PRO A 112 11.41 -17.17 6.54
CA PRO A 112 11.75 -18.32 7.36
C PRO A 112 12.86 -17.95 8.35
N GLU A 113 12.86 -18.61 9.51
CA GLU A 113 13.99 -18.55 10.45
C GLU A 113 15.25 -19.12 9.79
N GLU A 114 16.40 -18.52 10.06
CA GLU A 114 17.72 -18.99 9.59
C GLU A 114 18.10 -20.35 10.17
#